data_AF-A0A397WPT1-F1
#
_entry.id   AF-A0A397WPT1-F1
#
_cell.length_a   1.000
_cell.length_b   1.000
_cell.length_c   1.000
_cell.angle_alpha   90.00
_cell.angle_beta   90.00
_cell.angle_gamma   90.00
#
_symmetry.space_group_name_H-M   'P 1'
#
loop_
_entity.id
_entity.type
_entity.pdbx_description
1 polymer ?
#
loop_
_entity_poly.entity_id
_entity_poly.type
_entity_poly.pdbx_seq_one_letter_code
_entity_poly.pdbx_strand_id
1 'polypeptide(L)'
;MSSFKTLFVILDGLGDHVIKDLGNKTPLEAAKKNNIDKLARYSDCGLVNIIERGIVPGSDTGHISLFGYELNVYPGRGILEAIGSEIKLGMKIGLKEGDIAYRVNFSTVMNDIIIDRRIGRNDYGLDIILRDFEEEIEKIEKEYGVEIDLIHTVEHRGVLIMRGLESEKVSPNDLHVENEKIIRIEPLEEKAKITAEILNKLIERFYIFSNKHPINDDRRKKNLLPINYILIRGASKYKELPDEERFQKRYGIRSLFIAGGALYLGVARYLGMDAYRPVGATATVRTSLFSKAEAAISNRDKYDIIFVHIKATDSLSHDRNPKEKKKFIERIDEEFIGRIKEEFDIIVLTGDHSTSSILGRHISDPVPIFIYSPFSRWGLIKKFGERQCRKGSLGFLNGRDIIKIVLDKMGKEVMVGQ
;
A
#
# COMPACT_ATOMS: atom_id res chain seq x y z
N MET A 1 27.16 -13.28 18.20
CA MET A 1 26.51 -12.05 18.71
C MET A 1 25.03 -12.33 18.84
N SER A 2 24.39 -11.94 19.94
CA SER A 2 22.93 -12.04 20.08
C SER A 2 22.26 -11.25 18.95
N SER A 3 21.32 -11.86 18.23
CA SER A 3 20.60 -11.19 17.15
C SER A 3 19.62 -10.17 17.73
N PHE A 4 19.85 -8.89 17.47
CA PHE A 4 18.91 -7.82 17.86
C PHE A 4 17.56 -8.01 17.19
N LYS A 5 16.49 -8.00 17.98
CA LYS A 5 15.12 -8.06 17.48
C LYS A 5 14.70 -6.70 16.99
N THR A 6 14.41 -6.59 15.70
CA THR A 6 14.18 -5.31 15.04
C THR A 6 12.74 -5.18 14.56
N LEU A 7 12.12 -4.06 14.89
CA LEU A 7 10.80 -3.67 14.39
C LEU A 7 10.91 -2.38 13.57
N PHE A 8 10.32 -2.39 12.39
CA PHE A 8 10.22 -1.23 11.53
C PHE A 8 8.75 -0.88 11.32
N VAL A 9 8.33 0.25 11.89
CA VAL A 9 6.94 0.73 11.86
C VAL A 9 6.78 1.80 10.78
N ILE A 10 5.89 1.55 9.84
CA ILE A 10 5.55 2.47 8.73
C ILE A 10 4.14 3.00 8.97
N LEU A 11 4.03 4.29 9.32
CA LEU A 11 2.78 5.00 9.42
C LEU A 11 2.48 5.67 8.08
N ASP A 12 1.50 5.17 7.35
CA ASP A 12 1.25 5.59 5.97
C ASP A 12 0.90 7.08 5.91
N GLY A 13 1.53 7.85 5.02
CA GLY A 13 1.26 9.30 4.89
C GLY A 13 1.48 10.08 6.19
N LEU A 14 2.49 9.71 6.99
CA LEU A 14 2.77 10.28 8.32
C LEU A 14 2.94 11.80 8.29
N GLY A 15 3.77 12.30 7.38
CA GLY A 15 4.10 13.72 7.29
C GLY A 15 2.90 14.56 6.84
N ASP A 16 2.85 15.81 7.28
CA ASP A 16 1.77 16.73 6.96
C ASP A 16 2.24 18.19 6.94
N HIS A 17 1.38 19.08 6.46
CA HIS A 17 1.56 20.52 6.61
C HIS A 17 1.17 20.98 8.02
N VAL A 18 1.59 22.19 8.38
CA VAL A 18 1.11 22.87 9.59
C VAL A 18 -0.36 23.26 9.44
N ILE A 19 -1.16 23.05 10.48
CA ILE A 19 -2.61 23.25 10.45
C ILE A 19 -3.01 24.24 11.53
N LYS A 20 -3.70 25.32 11.13
CA LYS A 20 -4.14 26.40 12.02
C LYS A 20 -4.99 25.88 13.17
N ASP A 21 -5.96 25.02 12.87
CA ASP A 21 -6.89 24.40 13.82
C ASP A 21 -6.22 23.46 14.84
N LEU A 22 -4.95 23.09 14.60
CA LEU A 22 -4.14 22.30 15.53
C LEU A 22 -3.10 23.17 16.26
N GLY A 23 -3.30 24.49 16.29
CA GLY A 23 -2.38 25.44 16.91
C GLY A 23 -1.09 25.61 16.11
N ASN A 24 -1.21 25.68 14.78
CA ASN A 24 -0.09 25.74 13.82
C ASN A 24 0.91 24.58 13.99
N LYS A 25 0.38 23.38 14.19
CA LYS A 25 1.13 22.12 14.27
C LYS A 25 0.66 21.15 13.20
N THR A 26 1.51 20.20 12.84
CA THR A 26 1.07 19.02 12.07
C THR A 26 0.22 18.10 12.98
N PRO A 27 -0.58 17.18 12.42
CA PRO A 27 -1.28 16.17 13.21
C PRO A 27 -0.35 15.34 14.11
N LEU A 28 0.86 15.01 13.63
CA LEU A 28 1.88 14.30 14.40
C LEU A 28 2.41 15.12 15.58
N GLU A 29 2.69 16.40 15.38
CA GLU A 29 3.16 17.30 16.43
C GLU A 29 2.08 17.64 17.47
N ALA A 30 0.81 17.65 17.04
CA ALA A 30 -0.33 17.96 17.89
C ALA A 30 -0.82 16.77 18.72
N ALA A 31 -0.55 15.53 18.29
CA ALA A 31 -0.95 14.31 18.98
C ALA A 31 -0.24 14.15 20.34
N LYS A 32 -1.00 13.76 21.37
CA LYS A 32 -0.47 13.29 22.66
C LYS A 32 0.08 11.86 22.49
N LYS A 33 1.39 11.76 22.28
CA LYS A 33 2.08 10.51 21.97
C LYS A 33 3.23 10.21 22.95
N ASN A 34 2.87 9.78 24.14
CA ASN A 34 3.83 9.64 25.25
C ASN A 34 4.86 8.52 25.00
N ASN A 35 4.46 7.43 24.36
CA ASN A 35 5.35 6.30 24.11
C ASN A 35 6.33 6.59 22.97
N ILE A 36 5.83 7.13 21.86
CA ILE A 36 6.60 7.60 20.71
C ILE A 36 7.57 8.72 21.14
N ASP A 37 7.10 9.72 21.89
CA ASP A 37 7.97 10.80 22.37
C ASP A 37 9.04 10.28 23.34
N LYS A 38 8.75 9.25 24.15
CA LYS A 38 9.74 8.59 25.02
C LYS A 38 10.81 7.88 24.19
N LEU A 39 10.44 7.06 23.21
CA LEU A 39 11.39 6.37 22.34
C LEU A 39 12.26 7.37 21.57
N ALA A 40 11.64 8.39 20.96
CA ALA A 40 12.33 9.37 20.14
C ALA A 40 13.39 10.18 20.91
N ARG A 41 13.20 10.43 22.22
CA ARG A 41 14.22 11.08 23.07
C ARG A 41 15.50 10.28 23.19
N TYR A 42 15.41 8.96 23.10
CA TYR A 42 16.49 7.99 23.21
C TYR A 42 16.91 7.41 21.84
N SER A 43 16.55 8.08 20.75
CA SER A 43 16.77 7.59 19.38
C SER A 43 17.68 8.50 18.57
N ASP A 44 18.31 7.93 17.53
CA ASP A 44 18.80 8.72 16.41
C ASP A 44 17.58 9.21 15.61
N CYS A 45 17.48 10.50 15.33
CA CYS A 45 16.30 11.08 14.66
C CYS A 45 16.70 11.87 13.41
N GLY A 46 15.78 12.01 12.45
CA GLY A 46 16.04 12.76 11.22
C GLY A 46 14.83 12.93 10.33
N LEU A 47 15.08 13.43 9.12
CA LEU A 47 14.09 13.59 8.07
C LEU A 47 14.47 12.74 6.86
N VAL A 48 13.49 12.18 6.17
CA VAL A 48 13.68 11.28 5.04
C VAL A 48 13.01 11.88 3.81
N ASN A 49 13.79 12.11 2.75
CA ASN A 49 13.23 12.25 1.41
C ASN A 49 12.99 10.84 0.87
N ILE A 50 11.73 10.42 0.78
CA ILE A 50 11.44 9.01 0.51
C ILE A 50 12.05 8.56 -0.82
N ILE A 51 11.82 9.28 -1.91
CA ILE A 51 12.48 9.02 -3.19
C ILE A 51 13.68 9.96 -3.28
N GLU A 52 13.41 11.23 -3.56
CA GLU A 52 14.38 12.31 -3.64
C GLU A 52 13.70 13.64 -3.24
N ARG A 53 14.49 14.70 -3.08
CA ARG A 53 13.95 16.03 -2.77
C ARG A 53 13.01 16.50 -3.88
N GLY A 54 11.81 16.92 -3.52
CA GLY A 54 10.83 17.45 -4.47
C GLY A 54 10.04 16.40 -5.26
N ILE A 55 10.34 15.11 -5.07
CA ILE A 55 9.59 14.01 -5.72
C ILE A 55 8.47 13.53 -4.79
N VAL A 56 7.24 13.48 -5.32
CA VAL A 56 6.07 12.98 -4.59
C VAL A 56 6.00 11.45 -4.72
N PRO A 57 6.10 10.67 -3.63
CA PRO A 57 6.05 9.22 -3.71
C PRO A 57 4.62 8.70 -3.88
N GLY A 58 4.45 7.62 -4.64
CA GLY A 58 3.31 6.72 -4.47
C GLY A 58 3.55 5.77 -3.29
N SER A 59 2.50 5.16 -2.73
CA SER A 59 2.66 4.22 -1.61
C SER A 59 3.53 3.00 -1.97
N ASP A 60 3.42 2.51 -3.21
CA ASP A 60 4.24 1.44 -3.77
C ASP A 60 5.72 1.83 -3.87
N THR A 61 6.01 2.86 -4.65
CA THR A 61 7.37 3.40 -4.88
C THR A 61 8.03 3.86 -3.58
N GLY A 62 7.25 4.41 -2.64
CA GLY A 62 7.74 4.80 -1.32
C GLY A 62 8.23 3.61 -0.50
N HIS A 63 7.48 2.49 -0.49
CA HIS A 63 7.91 1.26 0.18
C HIS A 63 9.14 0.64 -0.49
N ILE A 64 9.18 0.59 -1.82
CA ILE A 64 10.35 0.10 -2.56
C ILE A 64 11.61 0.86 -2.14
N SER A 65 11.53 2.20 -2.10
CA SER A 65 12.64 3.02 -1.62
C SER A 65 12.98 2.74 -0.17
N LEU A 66 12.01 2.71 0.75
CA LEU A 66 12.26 2.40 2.17
C LEU A 66 13.00 1.07 2.40
N PHE A 67 12.81 0.08 1.51
CA PHE A 67 13.47 -1.22 1.58
C PHE A 67 14.85 -1.26 0.89
N GLY A 68 15.38 -0.10 0.46
CA GLY A 68 16.72 0.02 -0.09
C GLY A 68 16.84 -0.30 -1.58
N TYR A 69 15.73 -0.21 -2.31
CA TYR A 69 15.70 -0.44 -3.76
C TYR A 69 15.57 0.85 -4.54
N GLU A 70 16.14 0.84 -5.74
CA GLU A 70 15.88 1.83 -6.77
C GLU A 70 14.51 1.56 -7.44
N LEU A 71 13.94 2.57 -8.08
CA LEU A 71 12.61 2.46 -8.70
C LEU A 71 12.59 1.60 -9.97
N ASN A 72 13.75 1.20 -10.52
CA ASN A 72 13.82 0.25 -11.64
C ASN A 72 13.28 -1.14 -11.28
N VAL A 73 13.20 -1.48 -9.99
CA VAL A 73 12.62 -2.73 -9.48
C VAL A 73 11.09 -2.70 -9.45
N TYR A 74 10.47 -1.52 -9.54
CA TYR A 74 9.01 -1.38 -9.43
C TYR A 74 8.27 -2.10 -10.57
N PRO A 75 7.47 -3.14 -10.27
CA PRO A 75 6.79 -3.93 -11.30
C PRO A 75 5.47 -3.29 -11.75
N GLY A 76 5.11 -2.12 -11.23
CA GLY A 76 3.82 -1.49 -11.46
C GLY A 76 2.72 -1.93 -10.49
N ARG A 77 1.71 -1.08 -10.32
CA ARG A 77 0.70 -1.23 -9.26
C ARG A 77 -0.23 -2.43 -9.47
N GLY A 78 -0.64 -2.72 -10.70
CA GLY A 78 -1.53 -3.84 -10.99
C GLY A 78 -0.91 -5.16 -10.54
N ILE A 79 0.38 -5.37 -10.84
CA ILE A 79 1.15 -6.54 -10.39
C ILE A 79 1.17 -6.64 -8.87
N LEU A 80 1.48 -5.54 -8.18
CA LEU A 80 1.54 -5.55 -6.72
C LEU A 80 0.17 -5.83 -6.08
N GLU A 81 -0.91 -5.25 -6.61
CA GLU A 81 -2.25 -5.55 -6.11
C GLU A 81 -2.62 -7.03 -6.38
N ALA A 82 -2.24 -7.59 -7.54
CA ALA A 82 -2.43 -9.00 -7.86
C ALA A 82 -1.70 -9.91 -6.87
N ILE A 83 -0.38 -9.75 -6.68
CA ILE A 83 0.41 -10.52 -5.73
C ILE A 83 -0.14 -10.36 -4.30
N GLY A 84 -0.50 -9.15 -3.92
CA GLY A 84 -1.06 -8.84 -2.61
C GLY A 84 -2.39 -9.51 -2.34
N SER A 85 -3.20 -9.71 -3.39
CA SER A 85 -4.51 -10.35 -3.27
C SER A 85 -4.41 -11.83 -2.91
N GLU A 86 -3.33 -12.53 -3.30
CA GLU A 86 -3.09 -13.94 -2.98
C GLU A 86 -3.18 -14.23 -1.47
N ILE A 87 -2.69 -13.31 -0.64
CA ILE A 87 -2.75 -13.48 0.83
C ILE A 87 -4.18 -13.45 1.32
N LYS A 88 -5.03 -12.61 0.71
CA LYS A 88 -6.44 -12.53 1.07
C LYS A 88 -7.21 -13.75 0.55
N LEU A 89 -6.89 -14.21 -0.64
CA LEU A 89 -7.53 -15.35 -1.29
C LEU A 89 -7.09 -16.69 -0.68
N GLY A 90 -5.93 -16.73 -0.03
CA GLY A 90 -5.37 -17.97 0.52
C GLY A 90 -4.82 -18.91 -0.57
N MET A 91 -4.64 -18.42 -1.79
CA MET A 91 -4.11 -19.17 -2.92
C MET A 91 -3.18 -18.30 -3.76
N LYS A 92 -2.21 -18.95 -4.43
CA LYS A 92 -1.33 -18.26 -5.37
C LYS A 92 -2.05 -18.07 -6.71
N ILE A 93 -1.90 -16.88 -7.29
CA ILE A 93 -2.34 -16.56 -8.65
C ILE A 93 -1.36 -17.12 -9.66
N GLY A 94 -0.06 -17.20 -9.31
CA GLY A 94 0.95 -17.81 -10.18
C GLY A 94 1.26 -16.98 -11.41
N LEU A 95 1.49 -15.67 -11.22
CA LEU A 95 1.94 -14.76 -12.28
C LEU A 95 3.22 -15.28 -12.95
N LYS A 96 3.26 -15.20 -14.28
CA LYS A 96 4.40 -15.58 -15.13
C LYS A 96 4.97 -14.35 -15.83
N GLU A 97 6.23 -14.45 -16.26
CA GLU A 97 6.90 -13.41 -17.02
C GLU A 97 6.03 -12.94 -18.19
N GLY A 98 5.73 -11.65 -18.25
CA GLY A 98 4.90 -11.05 -19.28
C GLY A 98 3.40 -11.00 -19.01
N ASP A 99 2.89 -11.61 -17.94
CA ASP A 99 1.49 -11.46 -17.53
C ASP A 99 1.16 -9.99 -17.27
N ILE A 100 0.00 -9.52 -17.71
CA ILE A 100 -0.44 -8.13 -17.53
C ILE A 100 -1.47 -8.07 -16.42
N ALA A 101 -1.32 -7.14 -15.47
CA ALA A 101 -2.31 -6.92 -14.44
C ALA A 101 -2.75 -5.46 -14.33
N TYR A 102 -4.01 -5.30 -13.92
CA TYR A 102 -4.68 -4.03 -13.65
C TYR A 102 -5.31 -4.06 -12.27
N ARG A 103 -5.30 -2.91 -11.60
CA ARG A 103 -6.17 -2.69 -10.46
C ARG A 103 -7.57 -2.40 -10.96
N VAL A 104 -8.56 -3.12 -10.41
CA VAL A 104 -9.98 -2.95 -10.73
C VAL A 104 -10.71 -2.28 -9.57
N ASN A 105 -11.62 -1.39 -9.94
CA ASN A 105 -12.71 -0.90 -9.12
C ASN A 105 -14.02 -1.32 -9.80
N PHE A 106 -14.85 -2.11 -9.11
CA PHE A 106 -16.25 -2.28 -9.47
C PHE A 106 -17.03 -1.03 -9.07
N SER A 107 -17.83 -0.51 -10.00
CA SER A 107 -18.44 0.81 -9.89
C SER A 107 -19.88 0.84 -10.37
N THR A 108 -20.52 1.96 -10.11
CA THR A 108 -21.89 2.27 -10.53
C THR A 108 -21.87 3.35 -11.61
N VAL A 109 -22.41 3.01 -12.78
CA VAL A 109 -22.61 3.92 -13.91
C VAL A 109 -24.10 4.03 -14.23
N MET A 110 -24.58 5.26 -14.44
CA MET A 110 -25.95 5.55 -14.88
C MET A 110 -25.90 6.58 -16.00
N ASN A 111 -26.57 6.31 -17.13
CA ASN A 111 -26.56 7.19 -18.30
C ASN A 111 -25.14 7.60 -18.73
N ASP A 112 -24.22 6.62 -18.80
CA ASP A 112 -22.80 6.81 -19.12
C ASP A 112 -22.02 7.71 -18.16
N ILE A 113 -22.58 8.06 -16.99
CA ILE A 113 -21.92 8.84 -15.94
C ILE A 113 -21.53 7.94 -14.79
N ILE A 114 -20.29 8.08 -14.31
CA ILE A 114 -19.79 7.39 -13.12
C ILE A 114 -20.42 8.04 -11.88
N ILE A 115 -21.39 7.35 -11.27
CA ILE A 115 -22.10 7.84 -10.09
C ILE A 115 -21.29 7.57 -8.82
N ASP A 116 -20.71 6.38 -8.71
CA ASP A 116 -19.88 5.99 -7.57
C ASP A 116 -18.81 5.01 -8.03
N ARG A 117 -17.54 5.33 -7.75
CA ARG A 117 -16.38 4.53 -8.19
C ARG A 117 -16.12 3.28 -7.34
N ARG A 118 -16.96 3.06 -6.32
CA ARG A 118 -16.69 2.17 -5.20
C ARG A 118 -17.93 1.41 -4.75
N ILE A 119 -19.04 1.43 -5.50
CA ILE A 119 -20.32 0.79 -5.18
C ILE A 119 -20.76 1.04 -3.72
N GLY A 120 -20.52 2.25 -3.19
CA GLY A 120 -20.81 2.61 -1.80
C GLY A 120 -19.98 1.82 -0.76
N ARG A 121 -18.86 1.23 -1.17
CA ARG A 121 -18.02 0.27 -0.43
C ARG A 121 -18.82 -0.94 0.08
N ASN A 122 -19.84 -1.36 -0.66
CA ASN A 122 -20.65 -2.52 -0.33
C ASN A 122 -20.61 -3.55 -1.47
N ASP A 123 -19.93 -4.65 -1.22
CA ASP A 123 -19.65 -5.75 -2.16
C ASP A 123 -20.73 -6.85 -2.16
N TYR A 124 -21.88 -6.63 -1.52
CA TYR A 124 -22.97 -7.60 -1.48
C TYR A 124 -23.36 -8.12 -2.88
N GLY A 125 -23.18 -9.42 -3.11
CA GLY A 125 -23.51 -10.10 -4.37
C GLY A 125 -22.50 -9.91 -5.51
N LEU A 126 -21.38 -9.23 -5.28
CA LEU A 126 -20.32 -9.05 -6.28
C LEU A 126 -19.73 -10.39 -6.72
N ASP A 127 -19.38 -11.27 -5.77
CA ASP A 127 -18.82 -12.60 -6.08
C ASP A 127 -19.78 -13.46 -6.94
N ILE A 128 -21.09 -13.32 -6.72
CA ILE A 128 -22.11 -14.03 -7.50
C ILE A 128 -22.14 -13.50 -8.93
N ILE A 129 -22.14 -12.17 -9.10
CA ILE A 129 -22.09 -11.54 -10.43
C ILE A 129 -20.83 -11.99 -11.17
N LEU A 130 -19.67 -12.04 -10.51
CA LEU A 130 -18.41 -12.43 -11.16
C LEU A 130 -18.41 -13.89 -11.57
N ARG A 131 -18.83 -14.80 -10.69
CA ARG A 131 -18.98 -16.22 -11.01
C ARG A 131 -19.88 -16.41 -12.23
N ASP A 132 -21.05 -15.75 -12.25
CA ASP A 132 -22.01 -15.90 -13.34
C ASP A 132 -21.52 -15.21 -14.63
N PHE A 133 -20.56 -14.28 -14.54
CA PHE A 133 -19.92 -13.62 -15.67
C PHE A 133 -18.75 -14.43 -16.28
N GLU A 134 -18.28 -15.51 -15.63
CA GLU A 134 -17.18 -16.35 -16.12
C GLU A 134 -17.45 -16.88 -17.54
N GLU A 135 -18.69 -17.23 -17.88
CA GLU A 135 -19.05 -17.68 -19.23
C GLU A 135 -18.85 -16.60 -20.31
N GLU A 136 -19.02 -15.32 -19.97
CA GLU A 136 -18.75 -14.21 -20.89
C GLU A 136 -17.25 -13.96 -21.05
N ILE A 137 -16.47 -14.18 -19.98
CA ILE A 137 -15.01 -14.14 -20.02
C ILE A 137 -14.49 -15.25 -20.94
N GLU A 138 -14.94 -16.50 -20.79
CA GLU A 138 -14.52 -17.62 -21.64
C GLU A 138 -14.77 -17.38 -23.14
N LYS A 139 -15.85 -16.67 -23.48
CA LYS A 139 -16.15 -16.31 -24.88
C LYS A 139 -15.09 -15.37 -25.44
N ILE A 140 -14.65 -14.39 -24.64
CA ILE A 140 -13.58 -13.45 -25.01
C ILE A 140 -12.24 -14.20 -25.10
N GLU A 141 -11.93 -15.06 -24.13
CA GLU A 141 -10.70 -15.87 -24.13
C GLU A 141 -10.56 -16.71 -25.40
N LYS A 142 -11.63 -17.43 -25.79
CA LYS A 142 -11.67 -18.25 -27.00
C LYS A 142 -11.54 -17.42 -28.29
N GLU A 143 -12.12 -16.21 -28.30
CA GLU A 143 -12.11 -15.34 -29.48
C GLU A 143 -10.70 -14.75 -29.75
N TYR A 144 -9.98 -14.36 -28.70
CA TYR A 144 -8.68 -13.69 -28.83
C TYR A 144 -7.47 -14.59 -28.52
N GLY A 145 -7.68 -15.81 -28.04
CA GLY A 145 -6.61 -16.72 -27.64
C GLY A 145 -5.82 -16.21 -26.43
N VAL A 146 -6.53 -15.66 -25.43
CA VAL A 146 -5.97 -15.08 -24.21
C VAL A 146 -6.55 -15.77 -22.98
N GLU A 147 -5.92 -15.58 -21.82
CA GLU A 147 -6.50 -15.95 -20.52
C GLU A 147 -6.82 -14.67 -19.74
N ILE A 148 -7.93 -14.65 -19.03
CA ILE A 148 -8.44 -13.49 -18.29
C ILE A 148 -8.93 -13.92 -16.91
N ASP A 149 -8.24 -13.50 -15.85
CA ASP A 149 -8.69 -13.66 -14.48
C ASP A 149 -9.25 -12.32 -13.95
N LEU A 150 -10.56 -12.24 -13.71
CA LEU A 150 -11.18 -11.08 -13.04
C LEU A 150 -11.55 -11.45 -11.61
N ILE A 151 -10.74 -11.01 -10.66
CA ILE A 151 -10.80 -11.48 -9.28
C ILE A 151 -11.30 -10.37 -8.36
N HIS A 152 -12.39 -10.62 -7.62
CA HIS A 152 -12.80 -9.75 -6.51
C HIS A 152 -11.86 -9.94 -5.31
N THR A 153 -11.45 -8.82 -4.72
CA THR A 153 -10.61 -8.80 -3.53
C THR A 153 -11.39 -8.33 -2.31
N VAL A 154 -11.55 -7.03 -2.08
CA VAL A 154 -12.21 -6.45 -0.90
C VAL A 154 -13.06 -5.25 -1.27
N GLU A 155 -14.29 -5.19 -0.74
CA GLU A 155 -15.23 -4.13 -1.10
C GLU A 155 -15.35 -4.05 -2.64
N HIS A 156 -15.22 -2.86 -3.22
CA HIS A 156 -15.26 -2.63 -4.66
C HIS A 156 -13.99 -3.05 -5.40
N ARG A 157 -12.94 -3.51 -4.71
CA ARG A 157 -11.61 -3.68 -5.33
C ARG A 157 -11.50 -5.05 -5.95
N GLY A 158 -10.91 -5.11 -7.14
CA GLY A 158 -10.51 -6.34 -7.78
C GLY A 158 -9.13 -6.22 -8.43
N VAL A 159 -8.71 -7.31 -9.03
CA VAL A 159 -7.56 -7.36 -9.94
C VAL A 159 -8.01 -8.04 -11.22
N LEU A 160 -7.54 -7.52 -12.35
CA LEU A 160 -7.72 -8.12 -13.66
C LEU A 160 -6.34 -8.56 -14.14
N ILE A 161 -6.19 -9.83 -14.46
CA ILE A 161 -4.95 -10.39 -14.99
C ILE A 161 -5.25 -10.92 -16.39
N MET A 162 -4.35 -10.64 -17.33
CA MET A 162 -4.48 -11.06 -18.71
C MET A 162 -3.16 -11.69 -19.17
N ARG A 163 -3.26 -12.85 -19.83
CA ARG A 163 -2.11 -13.58 -20.38
C ARG A 163 -2.25 -13.74 -21.90
N GLY A 164 -1.12 -13.90 -22.57
CA GLY A 164 -1.07 -14.00 -24.04
C GLY A 164 -1.10 -12.65 -24.78
N LEU A 165 -0.81 -11.55 -24.08
CA LEU A 165 -0.79 -10.19 -24.64
C LEU A 165 0.62 -9.62 -24.74
N GLU A 166 0.85 -8.79 -25.76
CA GLU A 166 2.17 -8.23 -26.02
C GLU A 166 2.47 -6.98 -25.17
N SER A 167 1.48 -6.11 -24.93
CA SER A 167 1.69 -4.82 -24.27
C SER A 167 0.56 -4.42 -23.33
N GLU A 168 0.95 -3.90 -22.16
CA GLU A 168 0.09 -3.34 -21.11
C GLU A 168 -0.20 -1.85 -21.31
N LYS A 169 0.46 -1.18 -22.25
CA LYS A 169 0.45 0.28 -22.36
C LYS A 169 -0.85 0.81 -22.97
N VAL A 170 -1.87 0.91 -22.12
CA VAL A 170 -3.19 1.45 -22.43
C VAL A 170 -3.53 2.61 -21.48
N SER A 171 -4.40 3.51 -21.91
CA SER A 171 -4.93 4.55 -21.03
C SER A 171 -5.81 3.93 -19.93
N PRO A 172 -5.86 4.50 -18.71
CA PRO A 172 -6.84 4.09 -17.71
C PRO A 172 -8.23 4.62 -18.09
N ASN A 173 -9.29 3.91 -17.69
CA ASN A 173 -10.65 4.49 -17.68
C ASN A 173 -11.07 5.00 -16.29
N ASP A 174 -10.26 4.78 -15.26
CA ASP A 174 -10.44 5.37 -13.92
C ASP A 174 -9.65 6.68 -13.76
N LEU A 175 -10.30 7.83 -14.00
CA LEU A 175 -9.71 9.17 -13.85
C LEU A 175 -9.75 9.73 -12.42
N HIS A 176 -10.06 8.91 -11.43
CA HIS A 176 -10.15 9.32 -10.03
C HIS A 176 -11.31 10.26 -9.65
N VAL A 177 -12.26 10.50 -10.55
CA VAL A 177 -13.35 11.47 -10.40
C VAL A 177 -14.73 10.83 -10.61
N GLU A 178 -15.72 11.32 -9.87
CA GLU A 178 -17.14 10.95 -9.98
C GLU A 178 -17.90 12.08 -10.70
N ASN A 179 -19.09 11.79 -11.22
CA ASN A 179 -19.92 12.69 -12.02
C ASN A 179 -19.31 13.07 -13.38
N GLU A 180 -18.38 12.24 -13.87
CA GLU A 180 -17.80 12.35 -15.21
C GLU A 180 -18.29 11.21 -16.10
N LYS A 181 -18.22 11.42 -17.42
CA LYS A 181 -18.56 10.38 -18.39
C LYS A 181 -17.56 9.24 -18.37
N ILE A 182 -18.04 8.03 -18.63
CA ILE A 182 -17.17 6.90 -18.94
C ILE A 182 -16.34 7.21 -20.18
N ILE A 183 -15.08 6.77 -20.16
CA ILE A 183 -14.15 6.93 -21.28
C ILE A 183 -13.72 5.56 -21.78
N ARG A 184 -13.43 5.46 -23.08
CA ARG A 184 -12.87 4.25 -23.67
C ARG A 184 -11.39 4.15 -23.35
N ILE A 185 -10.91 2.93 -23.27
CA ILE A 185 -9.48 2.63 -23.14
C ILE A 185 -8.85 2.77 -24.52
N GLU A 186 -7.77 3.53 -24.60
CA GLU A 186 -7.03 3.77 -25.82
C GLU A 186 -5.65 3.09 -25.75
N PRO A 187 -5.17 2.49 -26.84
CA PRO A 187 -3.80 1.99 -26.90
C PRO A 187 -2.82 3.17 -26.91
N LEU A 188 -1.79 3.12 -26.08
CA LEU A 188 -0.72 4.13 -26.06
C LEU A 188 0.43 3.77 -27.02
N GLU A 189 0.41 2.55 -27.58
CA GLU A 189 1.31 2.09 -28.63
C GLU A 189 0.64 1.02 -29.50
N GLU A 190 1.19 0.74 -30.68
CA GLU A 190 0.62 -0.19 -31.68
C GLU A 190 0.35 -1.59 -31.11
N LYS A 191 1.31 -2.12 -30.33
CA LYS A 191 1.24 -3.44 -29.70
C LYS A 191 0.13 -3.56 -28.65
N ALA A 192 -0.39 -2.44 -28.15
CA ALA A 192 -1.45 -2.40 -27.15
C ALA A 192 -2.87 -2.34 -27.76
N LYS A 193 -3.01 -2.31 -29.09
CA LYS A 193 -4.33 -2.26 -29.77
C LYS A 193 -5.24 -3.42 -29.37
N ILE A 194 -4.72 -4.65 -29.44
CA ILE A 194 -5.46 -5.87 -29.08
C ILE A 194 -5.85 -5.82 -27.59
N THR A 195 -4.93 -5.40 -26.72
CA THR A 195 -5.19 -5.23 -25.28
C THR A 195 -6.34 -4.25 -25.03
N ALA A 196 -6.30 -3.06 -25.65
CA ALA A 196 -7.34 -2.05 -25.49
C ALA A 196 -8.70 -2.54 -26.04
N GLU A 197 -8.71 -3.27 -27.16
CA GLU A 197 -9.92 -3.85 -27.72
C GLU A 197 -10.58 -4.84 -26.76
N ILE A 198 -9.80 -5.80 -26.25
CA ILE A 198 -10.29 -6.82 -25.31
C ILE A 198 -10.81 -6.18 -24.02
N LEU A 199 -10.09 -5.20 -23.47
CA LEU A 199 -10.51 -4.50 -22.26
C LEU A 199 -11.83 -3.76 -22.44
N ASN A 200 -11.98 -2.99 -23.53
CA ASN A 200 -13.24 -2.30 -23.82
C ASN A 200 -14.39 -3.30 -23.99
N LYS A 201 -14.14 -4.43 -24.66
CA LYS A 201 -15.13 -5.49 -24.88
C LYS A 201 -15.55 -6.18 -23.58
N LEU A 202 -14.58 -6.49 -22.72
CA LEU A 202 -14.83 -7.04 -21.38
C LEU A 202 -15.71 -6.10 -20.55
N ILE A 203 -15.38 -4.81 -20.52
CA ILE A 203 -16.12 -3.79 -19.77
C ILE A 203 -17.54 -3.61 -20.34
N GLU A 204 -17.69 -3.56 -21.66
CA GLU A 204 -18.99 -3.45 -22.33
C GLU A 204 -19.87 -4.66 -22.04
N ARG A 205 -19.34 -5.88 -22.18
CA ARG A 205 -20.06 -7.11 -21.85
C ARG A 205 -20.44 -7.16 -20.38
N PHE A 206 -19.52 -6.80 -19.48
CA PHE A 206 -19.83 -6.72 -18.05
C PHE A 206 -20.97 -5.74 -17.79
N TYR A 207 -20.95 -4.55 -18.41
CA TYR A 207 -22.02 -3.57 -18.26
C TYR A 207 -23.38 -4.08 -18.73
N ILE A 208 -23.45 -4.72 -19.90
CA ILE A 208 -24.70 -5.29 -20.43
C ILE A 208 -25.20 -6.44 -19.54
N PHE A 209 -24.31 -7.36 -19.17
CA PHE A 209 -24.61 -8.54 -18.36
C PHE A 209 -25.11 -8.15 -16.96
N SER A 210 -24.30 -7.38 -16.24
CA SER A 210 -24.56 -7.02 -14.84
C SER A 210 -25.81 -6.17 -14.68
N ASN A 211 -26.14 -5.26 -15.61
CA ASN A 211 -27.36 -4.46 -15.52
C ASN A 211 -28.65 -5.29 -15.55
N LYS A 212 -28.62 -6.49 -16.16
CA LYS A 212 -29.73 -7.44 -16.22
C LYS A 212 -29.67 -8.51 -15.12
N HIS A 213 -28.62 -8.51 -14.30
CA HIS A 213 -28.39 -9.56 -13.32
C HIS A 213 -29.33 -9.42 -12.10
N PRO A 214 -29.99 -10.50 -11.63
CA PRO A 214 -30.95 -10.44 -10.52
C PRO A 214 -30.39 -9.85 -9.22
N ILE A 215 -29.09 -10.00 -8.98
CA ILE A 215 -28.41 -9.37 -7.83
C ILE A 215 -28.55 -7.86 -7.85
N ASN A 216 -28.48 -7.21 -9.01
CA ASN A 216 -28.64 -5.77 -9.08
C ASN A 216 -30.10 -5.32 -8.84
N ASP A 217 -31.09 -6.16 -9.14
CA ASP A 217 -32.47 -5.92 -8.74
C ASP A 217 -32.65 -6.01 -7.22
N ASP A 218 -32.03 -7.01 -6.58
CA ASP A 218 -32.03 -7.13 -5.13
C ASP A 218 -31.28 -5.97 -4.44
N ARG A 219 -30.13 -5.55 -4.99
CA ARG A 219 -29.40 -4.37 -4.52
C ARG A 219 -30.27 -3.11 -4.56
N ARG A 220 -30.98 -2.86 -5.67
CA ARG A 220 -31.91 -1.73 -5.79
C ARG A 220 -33.03 -1.78 -4.73
N LYS A 221 -33.65 -2.94 -4.51
CA LYS A 221 -34.67 -3.12 -3.45
C LYS A 221 -34.14 -2.81 -2.05
N LYS A 222 -32.84 -3.02 -1.83
CA LYS A 222 -32.12 -2.71 -0.58
C LYS A 222 -31.52 -1.31 -0.52
N ASN A 223 -31.84 -0.43 -1.49
CA ASN A 223 -31.24 0.91 -1.63
C ASN A 223 -29.70 0.89 -1.75
N LEU A 224 -29.14 -0.18 -2.31
CA LEU A 224 -27.72 -0.30 -2.63
C LEU A 224 -27.48 0.09 -4.09
N LEU A 225 -26.34 0.73 -4.35
CA LEU A 225 -25.93 1.09 -5.70
C LEU A 225 -25.65 -0.18 -6.53
N PRO A 226 -26.07 -0.25 -7.80
CA PRO A 226 -25.83 -1.44 -8.62
C PRO A 226 -24.35 -1.57 -8.97
N ILE A 227 -23.89 -2.82 -9.07
CA ILE A 227 -22.56 -3.19 -9.54
C ILE A 227 -22.67 -3.38 -11.03
N ASN A 228 -22.28 -2.39 -11.83
CA ASN A 228 -22.49 -2.51 -13.27
C ASN A 228 -21.35 -2.06 -14.15
N TYR A 229 -20.23 -1.59 -13.61
CA TYR A 229 -19.13 -1.15 -14.46
C TYR A 229 -17.78 -1.50 -13.84
N ILE A 230 -16.79 -1.70 -14.71
CA ILE A 230 -15.40 -2.01 -14.35
C ILE A 230 -14.53 -0.80 -14.70
N LEU A 231 -13.91 -0.23 -13.67
CA LEU A 231 -12.91 0.80 -13.77
C LEU A 231 -11.54 0.19 -13.54
N ILE A 232 -10.62 0.36 -14.49
CA ILE A 232 -9.25 -0.16 -14.44
C ILE A 232 -8.23 0.97 -14.39
N ARG A 233 -7.10 0.68 -13.76
CA ARG A 233 -5.91 1.54 -13.74
C ARG A 233 -4.67 0.76 -13.32
N GLY A 234 -3.51 1.42 -13.42
CA GLY A 234 -2.24 0.85 -12.97
C GLY A 234 -1.84 -0.36 -13.79
N ALA A 235 -2.05 -0.27 -15.11
CA ALA A 235 -1.60 -1.27 -16.08
C ALA A 235 -0.11 -1.55 -15.87
N SER A 236 0.24 -2.82 -15.81
CA SER A 236 1.58 -3.26 -15.46
C SER A 236 1.85 -4.65 -15.97
N LYS A 237 3.06 -4.89 -16.45
CA LYS A 237 3.51 -6.17 -16.99
C LYS A 237 4.48 -6.82 -16.02
N TYR A 238 4.21 -8.07 -15.67
CA TYR A 238 4.99 -8.82 -14.70
C TYR A 238 6.39 -9.06 -15.24
N LYS A 239 7.36 -8.69 -14.43
CA LYS A 239 8.76 -9.05 -14.58
C LYS A 239 9.20 -9.72 -13.29
N GLU A 240 9.72 -10.93 -13.38
CA GLU A 240 10.24 -11.61 -12.20
C GLU A 240 11.49 -10.89 -11.68
N LEU A 241 11.51 -10.65 -10.37
CA LEU A 241 12.69 -10.12 -9.70
C LEU A 241 13.71 -11.25 -9.52
N PRO A 242 14.97 -11.07 -9.97
CA PRO A 242 16.02 -12.05 -9.77
C PRO A 242 16.17 -12.42 -8.29
N ASP A 243 16.48 -13.67 -8.03
CA ASP A 243 16.47 -14.22 -6.70
C ASP A 243 17.46 -13.51 -5.76
N GLU A 244 18.65 -13.17 -6.25
CA GLU A 244 19.67 -12.39 -5.56
C GLU A 244 19.23 -10.96 -5.20
N GLU A 245 18.28 -10.41 -5.95
CA GLU A 245 17.70 -9.09 -5.66
C GLU A 245 16.56 -9.17 -4.63
N ARG A 246 16.01 -10.35 -4.33
CA ARG A 246 14.96 -10.51 -3.31
C ARG A 246 15.50 -10.19 -1.92
N PHE A 247 14.76 -9.41 -1.14
CA PHE A 247 15.12 -8.78 0.12
C PHE A 247 15.88 -9.69 1.07
N GLN A 248 15.35 -10.88 1.32
CA GLN A 248 15.96 -11.82 2.25
C GLN A 248 17.30 -12.36 1.76
N LYS A 249 17.43 -12.62 0.45
CA LYS A 249 18.69 -13.05 -0.18
C LYS A 249 19.68 -11.89 -0.28
N ARG A 250 19.23 -10.72 -0.73
CA ARG A 250 20.00 -9.48 -0.87
C ARG A 250 20.68 -9.06 0.43
N TYR A 251 19.96 -9.13 1.54
CA TYR A 251 20.46 -8.68 2.85
C TYR A 251 20.85 -9.83 3.80
N GLY A 252 20.68 -11.09 3.40
CA GLY A 252 21.02 -12.24 4.23
C GLY A 252 20.24 -12.32 5.56
N ILE A 253 19.00 -11.84 5.57
CA ILE A 253 18.15 -11.79 6.78
C ILE A 253 16.75 -12.31 6.51
N ARG A 254 16.08 -12.80 7.56
CA ARG A 254 14.66 -13.18 7.51
C ARG A 254 13.80 -11.97 7.86
N SER A 255 12.77 -11.75 7.05
CA SER A 255 11.87 -10.59 7.20
C SER A 255 10.40 -10.96 7.11
N LEU A 256 9.59 -10.37 8.00
CA LEU A 256 8.13 -10.47 7.97
C LEU A 256 7.51 -9.09 7.77
N PHE A 257 6.56 -8.97 6.84
CA PHE A 257 5.79 -7.75 6.59
C PHE A 257 4.34 -7.91 7.02
N ILE A 258 3.92 -7.12 8.01
CA ILE A 258 2.57 -7.15 8.59
C ILE A 258 1.77 -5.95 8.08
N ALA A 259 0.74 -6.21 7.28
CA ALA A 259 -0.10 -5.18 6.68
C ALA A 259 -1.58 -5.57 6.63
N GLY A 260 -2.43 -4.56 6.40
CA GLY A 260 -3.86 -4.78 6.15
C GLY A 260 -4.27 -4.71 4.68
N GLY A 261 -3.52 -3.98 3.84
CA GLY A 261 -3.87 -3.69 2.45
C GLY A 261 -3.09 -4.56 1.47
N ALA A 262 -3.76 -4.99 0.39
CA ALA A 262 -3.19 -5.86 -0.64
C ALA A 262 -1.90 -5.27 -1.25
N LEU A 263 -1.93 -4.01 -1.70
CA LEU A 263 -0.75 -3.32 -2.24
C LEU A 263 0.54 -3.56 -1.43
N TYR A 264 0.51 -3.30 -0.12
CA TYR A 264 1.71 -3.39 0.73
C TYR A 264 2.19 -4.83 0.94
N LEU A 265 1.24 -5.75 1.08
CA LEU A 265 1.52 -7.18 1.13
C LEU A 265 2.11 -7.66 -0.20
N GLY A 266 1.64 -7.10 -1.32
CA GLY A 266 2.17 -7.33 -2.65
C GLY A 266 3.59 -6.86 -2.82
N VAL A 267 3.92 -5.63 -2.36
CA VAL A 267 5.30 -5.11 -2.35
C VAL A 267 6.21 -6.06 -1.58
N ALA A 268 5.82 -6.44 -0.37
CA ALA A 268 6.61 -7.33 0.46
C ALA A 268 6.89 -8.68 -0.22
N ARG A 269 5.84 -9.32 -0.76
CA ARG A 269 5.98 -10.63 -1.42
C ARG A 269 6.75 -10.55 -2.73
N TYR A 270 6.56 -9.50 -3.53
CA TYR A 270 7.31 -9.29 -4.76
C TYR A 270 8.82 -9.15 -4.47
N LEU A 271 9.17 -8.43 -3.40
CA LEU A 271 10.54 -8.30 -2.94
C LEU A 271 11.03 -9.56 -2.18
N GLY A 272 10.25 -10.63 -2.08
CA GLY A 272 10.67 -11.88 -1.44
C GLY A 272 10.70 -11.86 0.09
N MET A 273 9.93 -10.99 0.73
CA MET A 273 9.65 -11.04 2.17
C MET A 273 8.46 -11.97 2.47
N ASP A 274 8.45 -12.57 3.65
CA ASP A 274 7.22 -13.19 4.16
C ASP A 274 6.21 -12.09 4.49
N ALA A 275 4.93 -12.33 4.23
CA ALA A 275 3.88 -11.33 4.43
C ALA A 275 2.69 -11.94 5.16
N TYR A 276 2.17 -11.20 6.13
CA TYR A 276 1.10 -11.66 7.00
C TYR A 276 0.03 -10.59 7.22
N ARG A 277 -1.23 -11.00 7.17
CA ARG A 277 -2.39 -10.17 7.45
C ARG A 277 -3.10 -10.67 8.72
N PRO A 278 -2.87 -10.05 9.88
CA PRO A 278 -3.55 -10.44 11.11
C PRO A 278 -5.06 -10.26 11.00
N VAL A 279 -5.82 -11.08 11.74
CA VAL A 279 -7.26 -10.91 11.91
C VAL A 279 -7.56 -9.49 12.41
N GLY A 280 -8.55 -8.83 11.81
CA GLY A 280 -8.91 -7.44 12.13
C GLY A 280 -8.00 -6.37 11.50
N ALA A 281 -6.98 -6.73 10.72
CA ALA A 281 -6.19 -5.77 9.94
C ALA A 281 -6.96 -5.34 8.67
N THR A 282 -7.78 -4.29 8.80
CA THR A 282 -8.70 -3.83 7.74
C THR A 282 -8.09 -2.79 6.79
N ALA A 283 -6.93 -2.22 7.13
CA ALA A 283 -6.37 -1.03 6.46
C ALA A 283 -7.30 0.20 6.48
N THR A 284 -8.26 0.24 7.41
CA THR A 284 -9.15 1.39 7.66
C THR A 284 -8.93 1.93 9.08
N VAL A 285 -9.63 3.02 9.44
CA VAL A 285 -9.62 3.57 10.81
C VAL A 285 -10.12 2.57 11.87
N ARG A 286 -10.82 1.51 11.46
CA ARG A 286 -11.30 0.43 12.35
C ARG A 286 -10.30 -0.73 12.48
N THR A 287 -9.10 -0.62 11.90
CA THR A 287 -8.10 -1.68 11.97
C THR A 287 -7.75 -2.00 13.41
N SER A 288 -7.54 -3.29 13.71
CA SER A 288 -7.00 -3.73 14.99
C SER A 288 -5.51 -3.43 15.05
N LEU A 289 -5.14 -2.45 15.87
CA LEU A 289 -3.74 -2.13 16.19
C LEU A 289 -3.15 -3.19 17.12
N PHE A 290 -3.95 -3.63 18.09
CA PHE A 290 -3.63 -4.75 18.98
C PHE A 290 -3.21 -6.01 18.21
N SER A 291 -4.01 -6.46 17.23
CA SER A 291 -3.71 -7.69 16.48
C SER A 291 -2.44 -7.58 15.65
N LYS A 292 -2.06 -6.37 15.21
CA LYS A 292 -0.78 -6.13 14.54
C LYS A 292 0.39 -6.18 15.52
N ALA A 293 0.23 -5.60 16.72
CA ALA A 293 1.23 -5.67 17.78
C ALA A 293 1.48 -7.12 18.20
N GLU A 294 0.42 -7.87 18.50
CA GLU A 294 0.52 -9.29 18.87
C GLU A 294 1.15 -10.14 17.78
N ALA A 295 0.82 -9.88 16.51
CA ALA A 295 1.44 -10.57 15.40
C ALA A 295 2.95 -10.29 15.29
N ALA A 296 3.38 -9.05 15.56
CA ALA A 296 4.80 -8.72 15.58
C ALA A 296 5.51 -9.41 16.75
N ILE A 297 4.95 -9.32 17.97
CA ILE A 297 5.51 -9.92 19.18
C ILE A 297 5.62 -11.44 19.02
N SER A 298 4.56 -12.11 18.58
CA SER A 298 4.51 -13.58 18.44
C SER A 298 5.47 -14.13 17.38
N ASN A 299 5.98 -13.27 16.47
CA ASN A 299 6.91 -13.67 15.42
C ASN A 299 8.33 -13.11 15.62
N ARG A 300 8.58 -12.33 16.68
CA ARG A 300 9.88 -11.65 16.92
C ARG A 300 11.08 -12.60 16.94
N ASP A 301 10.88 -13.85 17.35
CA ASP A 301 11.96 -14.82 17.42
C ASP A 301 12.22 -15.57 16.11
N LYS A 302 11.25 -15.54 15.19
CA LYS A 302 11.31 -16.23 13.89
C LYS A 302 11.97 -15.39 12.80
N TYR A 303 11.98 -14.07 12.94
CA TYR A 303 12.50 -13.14 11.95
C TYR A 303 13.57 -12.24 12.57
N ASP A 304 14.46 -11.73 11.73
CA ASP A 304 15.52 -10.80 12.16
C ASP A 304 14.98 -9.35 12.14
N ILE A 305 14.10 -9.05 11.18
CA ILE A 305 13.35 -7.79 11.11
C ILE A 305 11.87 -8.04 10.85
N ILE A 306 11.01 -7.31 11.55
CA ILE A 306 9.56 -7.29 11.30
C ILE A 306 9.18 -5.88 10.88
N PHE A 307 8.49 -5.78 9.75
CA PHE A 307 7.88 -4.54 9.29
C PHE A 307 6.40 -4.54 9.67
N VAL A 308 5.90 -3.41 10.18
CA VAL A 308 4.47 -3.23 10.44
C VAL A 308 3.98 -1.96 9.76
N HIS A 309 3.04 -2.11 8.84
CA HIS A 309 2.42 -1.01 8.13
C HIS A 309 1.06 -0.63 8.73
N ILE A 310 0.79 0.66 8.89
CA ILE A 310 -0.48 1.19 9.41
C ILE A 310 -1.03 2.25 8.45
N LYS A 311 -2.10 1.89 7.72
CA LYS A 311 -2.68 2.67 6.62
C LYS A 311 -3.46 3.94 6.99
N ALA A 312 -4.16 3.93 8.12
CA ALA A 312 -5.31 4.81 8.31
C ALA A 312 -4.97 6.31 8.38
N THR A 313 -3.74 6.65 8.78
CA THR A 313 -3.22 8.03 8.81
C THR A 313 -3.27 8.70 7.44
N ASP A 314 -2.89 7.98 6.38
CA ASP A 314 -2.97 8.49 5.01
C ASP A 314 -4.41 8.65 4.53
N SER A 315 -5.27 7.67 4.81
CA SER A 315 -6.69 7.74 4.43
C SER A 315 -7.38 8.97 5.04
N LEU A 316 -7.10 9.26 6.31
CA LEU A 316 -7.62 10.45 7.00
C LEU A 316 -7.07 11.76 6.43
N SER A 317 -5.85 11.74 5.88
CA SER A 317 -5.25 12.89 5.19
C SER A 317 -5.93 13.16 3.86
N HIS A 318 -6.16 12.10 3.06
CA HIS A 318 -6.93 12.18 1.82
C HIS A 318 -8.36 12.69 2.04
N ASP A 319 -9.01 12.26 3.13
CA ASP A 319 -10.34 12.72 3.55
C ASP A 319 -10.32 14.15 4.17
N ARG A 320 -9.17 14.83 4.15
CA ARG A 320 -8.95 16.18 4.70
C ARG A 320 -9.39 16.33 6.16
N ASN A 321 -9.14 15.29 6.96
CA ASN A 321 -9.57 15.22 8.35
C ASN A 321 -8.38 15.17 9.33
N PRO A 322 -7.68 16.30 9.54
CA PRO A 322 -6.48 16.34 10.37
C PRO A 322 -6.74 16.09 11.86
N LYS A 323 -7.94 16.40 12.36
CA LYS A 323 -8.32 16.15 13.76
C LYS A 323 -8.42 14.65 14.02
N GLU A 324 -9.01 13.90 13.10
CA GLU A 324 -9.07 12.44 13.21
C GLU A 324 -7.70 11.80 12.92
N LYS A 325 -6.89 12.32 11.98
CA LYS A 325 -5.49 11.86 11.81
C LYS A 325 -4.70 11.98 13.11
N LYS A 326 -4.80 13.13 13.79
CA LYS A 326 -4.20 13.35 15.12
C LYS A 326 -4.68 12.29 16.12
N LYS A 327 -5.99 12.10 16.30
CA LYS A 327 -6.54 11.09 17.23
C LYS A 327 -6.09 9.68 16.90
N PHE A 328 -5.99 9.33 15.62
CA PHE A 328 -5.52 8.03 15.21
C PHE A 328 -4.03 7.82 15.52
N ILE A 329 -3.19 8.86 15.44
CA ILE A 329 -1.80 8.82 15.91
C ILE A 329 -1.73 8.61 17.44
N GLU A 330 -2.59 9.27 18.21
CA GLU A 330 -2.71 9.04 19.68
C GLU A 330 -3.07 7.58 19.97
N ARG A 331 -4.00 7.02 19.19
CA ARG A 331 -4.39 5.61 19.28
C ARG A 331 -3.25 4.65 18.92
N ILE A 332 -2.45 4.95 17.89
CA ILE A 332 -1.23 4.19 17.56
C ILE A 332 -0.23 4.22 18.73
N ASP A 333 -0.02 5.40 19.33
CA ASP A 333 0.89 5.56 20.47
C ASP A 333 0.49 4.68 21.67
N GLU A 334 -0.80 4.64 21.97
CA GLU A 334 -1.34 3.90 23.12
C GLU A 334 -1.48 2.40 22.84
N GLU A 335 -2.25 2.03 21.81
CA GLU A 335 -2.63 0.63 21.54
C GLU A 335 -1.51 -0.20 20.91
N PHE A 336 -0.66 0.42 20.08
CA PHE A 336 0.40 -0.28 19.35
C PHE A 336 1.77 -0.05 20.00
N ILE A 337 2.28 1.19 19.99
CA ILE A 337 3.64 1.49 20.48
C ILE A 337 3.76 1.21 21.97
N GLY A 338 2.74 1.56 22.76
CA GLY A 338 2.70 1.26 24.20
C GLY A 338 2.92 -0.21 24.53
N ARG A 339 2.48 -1.11 23.63
CA ARG A 339 2.54 -2.56 23.79
C ARG A 339 3.85 -3.18 23.31
N ILE A 340 4.42 -2.67 22.21
CA ILE A 340 5.60 -3.25 21.56
C ILE A 340 6.94 -2.65 22.03
N LYS A 341 6.94 -1.48 22.68
CA LYS A 341 8.17 -0.70 22.91
C LYS A 341 9.24 -1.38 23.77
N GLU A 342 8.86 -2.38 24.57
CA GLU A 342 9.77 -3.16 25.43
C GLU A 342 10.06 -4.56 24.85
N GLU A 343 9.44 -4.89 23.71
CA GLU A 343 9.51 -6.19 23.05
C GLU A 343 10.53 -6.21 21.90
N PHE A 344 11.23 -5.11 21.62
CA PHE A 344 12.19 -5.05 20.53
C PHE A 344 13.42 -4.25 20.95
N ASP A 345 14.60 -4.71 20.55
CA ASP A 345 15.87 -4.07 20.85
C ASP A 345 16.07 -2.82 19.96
N ILE A 346 15.61 -2.92 18.72
CA ILE A 346 15.68 -1.85 17.72
C ILE A 346 14.27 -1.53 17.23
N ILE A 347 13.88 -0.26 17.30
CA ILE A 347 12.58 0.22 16.80
C ILE A 347 12.82 1.39 15.86
N VAL A 348 12.38 1.22 14.62
CA VAL A 348 12.32 2.28 13.61
C VAL A 348 10.87 2.72 13.47
N LEU A 349 10.63 4.03 13.40
CA LEU A 349 9.31 4.56 13.07
C LEU A 349 9.45 5.72 12.10
N THR A 350 8.74 5.61 10.98
CA THR A 350 8.63 6.66 9.97
C THR A 350 7.32 6.51 9.19
N GLY A 351 7.17 7.23 8.09
CA GLY A 351 6.14 6.99 7.08
C GLY A 351 6.75 6.74 5.71
N ASP A 352 5.96 6.21 4.80
CA ASP A 352 6.33 5.95 3.40
C ASP A 352 6.19 7.17 2.51
N HIS A 353 5.49 8.22 2.95
CA HIS A 353 5.41 9.54 2.32
C HIS A 353 4.74 10.54 3.27
N SER A 354 4.66 11.79 2.82
CA SER A 354 3.85 12.83 3.45
C SER A 354 2.54 12.98 2.69
N THR A 355 1.42 13.03 3.41
CA THR A 355 0.10 13.32 2.84
C THR A 355 -0.49 14.54 3.51
N SER A 356 -0.73 15.59 2.72
CA SER A 356 -1.30 16.83 3.24
C SER A 356 -2.76 16.63 3.58
N SER A 357 -3.12 16.79 4.86
CA SER A 357 -4.51 16.83 5.31
C SER A 357 -5.26 18.10 4.85
N ILE A 358 -4.56 19.07 4.27
CA ILE A 358 -5.15 20.26 3.67
C ILE A 358 -5.50 20.00 2.20
N LEU A 359 -4.55 19.45 1.44
CA LEU A 359 -4.72 19.25 0.00
C LEU A 359 -5.47 17.95 -0.32
N GLY A 360 -5.41 16.95 0.57
CA GLY A 360 -5.97 15.62 0.34
C GLY A 360 -5.17 14.77 -0.65
N ARG A 361 -3.85 14.99 -0.72
CA ARG A 361 -2.94 14.29 -1.65
C ARG A 361 -1.53 14.14 -1.08
N HIS A 362 -0.78 13.21 -1.62
CA HIS A 362 0.64 13.06 -1.33
C HIS A 362 1.41 14.32 -1.74
N ILE A 363 2.45 14.63 -0.98
CA ILE A 363 3.35 15.77 -1.18
C ILE A 363 4.81 15.31 -1.05
N SER A 364 5.74 16.13 -1.52
CA SER A 364 7.17 15.82 -1.54
C SER A 364 7.89 16.19 -0.25
N ASP A 365 7.17 16.64 0.78
CA ASP A 365 7.76 17.02 2.06
C ASP A 365 8.42 15.82 2.73
N PRO A 366 9.61 16.00 3.34
CA PRO A 366 10.32 14.91 3.97
C PRO A 366 9.61 14.40 5.23
N VAL A 367 9.71 13.10 5.46
CA VAL A 367 8.99 12.40 6.52
C VAL A 367 9.89 12.25 7.76
N PRO A 368 9.40 12.46 8.99
CA PRO A 368 10.19 12.26 10.19
C PRO A 368 10.50 10.78 10.41
N ILE A 369 11.70 10.49 10.91
CA ILE A 369 12.15 9.15 11.30
C ILE A 369 12.84 9.19 12.66
N PHE A 370 12.65 8.14 13.45
CA PHE A 370 13.56 7.79 14.54
C PHE A 370 14.03 6.33 14.42
N ILE A 371 15.25 6.07 14.90
CA ILE A 371 15.84 4.74 15.09
C ILE A 371 16.28 4.63 16.55
N TYR A 372 15.48 3.91 17.34
CA TYR A 372 15.79 3.53 18.70
C TYR A 372 16.65 2.27 18.69
N SER A 373 17.78 2.28 19.41
CA SER A 373 18.69 1.14 19.54
C SER A 373 19.59 1.33 20.77
N PRO A 374 20.28 0.28 21.25
CA PRO A 374 21.31 0.40 22.29
C PRO A 374 22.48 1.32 21.89
N PHE A 375 22.65 1.58 20.59
CA PHE A 375 23.74 2.38 20.02
C PHE A 375 23.28 3.77 19.55
N SER A 376 22.09 4.21 19.98
CA SER A 376 21.52 5.47 19.53
C SER A 376 22.25 6.68 20.10
N ARG A 377 22.48 7.71 19.27
CA ARG A 377 23.04 9.00 19.71
C ARG A 377 21.89 9.94 20.06
N TRP A 378 21.49 9.91 21.32
CA TRP A 378 20.25 10.51 21.79
C TRP A 378 20.42 11.87 22.46
N GLY A 379 19.29 12.52 22.82
CA GLY A 379 19.27 13.77 23.59
C GLY A 379 19.08 15.07 22.79
N LEU A 380 19.06 15.01 21.45
CA LEU A 380 18.91 16.19 20.59
C LEU A 380 17.46 16.67 20.43
N ILE A 381 16.48 15.78 20.62
CA ILE A 381 15.05 16.12 20.47
C ILE A 381 14.24 15.70 21.71
N LYS A 382 13.16 16.43 21.98
CA LYS A 382 12.27 16.19 23.13
C LYS A 382 10.95 15.50 22.75
N LYS A 383 10.49 15.72 21.51
CA LYS A 383 9.26 15.14 20.97
C LYS A 383 9.47 14.77 19.51
N PHE A 384 8.83 13.69 19.08
CA PHE A 384 8.85 13.28 17.69
C PHE A 384 7.92 14.17 16.86
N GLY A 385 8.34 14.50 15.64
CA GLY A 385 7.61 15.41 14.75
C GLY A 385 8.52 16.10 13.76
N GLU A 386 7.93 16.58 12.67
CA GLU A 386 8.60 17.13 11.49
C GLU A 386 9.63 18.20 11.87
N ARG A 387 9.26 19.19 12.70
CA ARG A 387 10.17 20.28 13.06
C ARG A 387 11.31 19.87 13.99
N GLN A 388 11.07 18.94 14.92
CA GLN A 388 12.13 18.51 15.84
C GLN A 388 13.12 17.57 15.18
N CYS A 389 12.66 16.67 14.31
CA CYS A 389 13.54 15.70 13.67
C CYS A 389 14.58 16.37 12.75
N ARG A 390 14.33 17.60 12.28
CA ARG A 390 15.35 18.43 11.60
C ARG A 390 16.62 18.65 12.43
N LYS A 391 16.55 18.54 13.75
CA LYS A 391 17.68 18.72 14.69
C LYS A 391 18.35 17.39 15.08
N GLY A 392 17.84 16.27 14.61
CA GLY A 392 18.29 14.95 15.02
C GLY A 392 19.62 14.53 14.37
N SER A 393 20.26 13.53 14.98
CA SER A 393 21.60 13.04 14.62
C SER A 393 21.70 12.36 13.24
N LEU A 394 20.57 11.97 12.63
CA LEU A 394 20.54 11.41 11.27
C LEU A 394 20.54 12.48 10.18
N GLY A 395 20.20 13.74 10.52
CA GLY A 395 20.09 14.81 9.53
C GLY A 395 19.00 14.52 8.49
N PHE A 396 19.36 14.59 7.21
CA PHE A 396 18.50 14.26 6.08
C PHE A 396 19.00 13.01 5.37
N LEU A 397 18.13 12.02 5.21
CA LEU A 397 18.39 10.76 4.51
C LEU A 397 17.55 10.67 3.24
N ASN A 398 17.89 9.74 2.34
CA ASN A 398 16.95 9.23 1.36
C ASN A 398 16.34 7.91 1.85
N GLY A 399 15.15 7.56 1.36
CA GLY A 399 14.46 6.33 1.77
C GLY A 399 15.33 5.08 1.61
N ARG A 400 16.04 4.98 0.47
CA ARG A 400 16.94 3.86 0.14
C ARG A 400 18.11 3.66 1.10
N ASP A 401 18.47 4.67 1.88
CA ASP A 401 19.61 4.62 2.79
C ASP A 401 19.22 4.00 4.14
N ILE A 402 17.93 4.01 4.50
CA ILE A 402 17.47 3.66 5.85
C ILE A 402 17.80 2.21 6.17
N ILE A 403 17.50 1.27 5.27
CA ILE A 403 17.63 -0.15 5.58
C ILE A 403 19.08 -0.53 5.91
N LYS A 404 20.06 0.08 5.24
CA LYS A 404 21.50 -0.15 5.50
C LYS A 404 21.91 0.36 6.88
N ILE A 405 21.40 1.53 7.28
CA ILE A 405 21.61 2.05 8.64
C ILE A 405 21.00 1.10 9.68
N VAL A 406 19.83 0.55 9.40
CA VAL A 406 19.17 -0.42 10.30
C VAL A 406 19.97 -1.73 10.37
N LEU A 407 20.46 -2.25 9.25
CA LEU A 407 21.31 -3.44 9.19
C LEU A 407 22.61 -3.26 9.97
N ASP A 408 23.24 -2.09 9.90
CA ASP A 408 24.42 -1.75 10.71
C ASP A 408 24.10 -1.81 12.21
N LYS A 409 22.98 -1.20 12.64
CA LYS A 409 22.53 -1.28 14.05
C LYS A 409 22.20 -2.72 14.48
N MET A 410 21.76 -3.57 13.56
CA MET A 410 21.53 -5.00 13.79
C MET A 410 22.83 -5.82 13.86
N GLY A 411 23.98 -5.24 13.50
CA GLY A 411 25.24 -5.96 13.36
C GLY A 411 25.23 -6.93 12.16
N LYS A 412 24.50 -6.58 11.10
CA LYS A 412 24.29 -7.39 9.89
C LYS A 412 24.88 -6.77 8.62
N GLU A 413 25.36 -5.53 8.70
CA GLU A 413 26.03 -4.87 7.57
C GLU A 413 27.46 -5.41 7.39
N VAL A 414 27.95 -5.40 6.14
CA VAL A 414 29.27 -5.93 5.78
C VAL A 414 30.22 -4.77 5.47
N MET A 415 31.46 -4.89 5.93
CA MET A 415 32.52 -3.92 5.61
C MET A 415 32.84 -3.96 4.11
N VAL A 416 32.83 -2.79 3.46
CA VAL A 416 33.23 -2.69 2.06
C VAL A 416 34.75 -2.84 1.94
N GLY A 417 35.20 -3.74 1.05
CA GLY A 417 36.63 -3.98 0.78
C GLY A 417 37.25 -5.14 1.58
N GLN A 418 36.43 -5.97 2.22
CA GLN A 418 36.84 -7.24 2.82
C GLN A 418 36.37 -8.45 2.02
#